data_AF-G4FIY6-F1
#
_entry.id   AF-G4FIY6-F1
#
_cell.length_a   1.000
_cell.length_b   1.000
_cell.length_c   1.000
_cell.angle_alpha   90.00
_cell.angle_beta   90.00
_cell.angle_gamma   90.00
#
_symmetry.space_group_name_H-M   'P 1'
#
loop_
_entity.id
_entity.type
_entity.pdbx_description
1 polymer ?
#
loop_
_entity_poly.entity_id
_entity_poly.type
_entity_poly.pdbx_seq_one_letter_code
_entity_poly.pdbx_strand_id
1 'polypeptide(L)'
;MFLAHTSIAQAEELAAAVVGAMRLPSGWCSAFQPHFLSLIFRELLEVEINFEQIRGLSVAEAGVIFPDPLQRQELIELLVLTEMMVNPIPAELERSLEHWAEQLNVHDRSLVLARDVATQARAQAQSDFYRLF
;
A
#
# COMPACT_ATOMS: atom_id res chain seq x y z
N MET A 1 10.69 -6.88 -7.73
CA MET A 1 11.23 -7.37 -6.45
C MET A 1 10.82 -6.32 -5.44
N PHE A 2 10.13 -6.69 -4.36
CA PHE A 2 9.60 -5.71 -3.42
C PHE A 2 10.74 -5.03 -2.65
N LEU A 3 10.73 -3.71 -2.55
CA LEU A 3 11.68 -2.90 -1.76
C LEU A 3 13.17 -3.14 -2.09
N ALA A 4 13.49 -3.49 -3.34
CA ALA A 4 14.87 -3.76 -3.76
C ALA A 4 15.72 -2.49 -3.86
N HIS A 5 15.09 -1.35 -4.10
CA HIS A 5 15.74 -0.05 -4.28
C HIS A 5 15.52 0.89 -3.08
N THR A 6 14.78 0.43 -2.08
CA THR A 6 14.53 1.16 -0.84
C THR A 6 15.51 0.72 0.24
N SER A 7 16.23 1.67 0.83
CA SER A 7 17.21 1.35 1.89
C SER A 7 16.55 1.33 3.28
N ILE A 8 17.16 0.61 4.23
CA ILE A 8 16.75 0.61 5.65
C ILE A 8 16.71 2.03 6.22
N ALA A 9 17.65 2.89 5.79
CA ALA A 9 17.70 4.28 6.22
C ALA A 9 16.49 5.12 5.79
N GLN A 10 15.69 4.64 4.84
CA GLN A 10 14.46 5.28 4.36
C GLN A 10 13.19 4.59 4.88
N ALA A 11 13.31 3.62 5.78
CA ALA A 11 12.18 2.82 6.25
C ALA A 11 11.12 3.66 6.96
N GLU A 12 11.53 4.64 7.77
CA GLU A 12 10.58 5.53 8.46
C GLU A 12 9.82 6.41 7.47
N GLU A 13 10.51 6.96 6.47
CA GLU A 13 9.88 7.77 5.43
C GLU A 13 8.96 6.94 4.53
N LEU A 14 9.34 5.71 4.20
CA LEU A 14 8.49 4.80 3.44
C LEU A 14 7.22 4.47 4.24
N ALA A 15 7.37 4.17 5.53
CA ALA A 15 6.21 3.91 6.39
C ALA A 15 5.31 5.14 6.50
N ALA A 16 5.88 6.32 6.65
CA ALA A 16 5.15 7.58 6.71
C ALA A 16 4.42 7.87 5.39
N ALA A 17 5.01 7.54 4.24
CA ALA A 17 4.36 7.63 2.94
C ALA A 17 3.16 6.66 2.83
N VAL A 18 3.32 5.42 3.28
CA VAL A 18 2.22 4.44 3.35
C VAL A 18 1.07 4.97 4.20
N VAL A 19 1.36 5.52 5.38
CA VAL A 19 0.32 6.12 6.24
C VAL A 19 -0.35 7.31 5.55
N GLY A 20 0.43 8.14 4.85
CA GLY A 20 -0.06 9.28 4.10
C GLY A 20 -1.08 8.93 3.02
N ALA A 21 -0.87 7.81 2.33
CA ALA A 21 -1.76 7.34 1.27
C ALA A 21 -2.95 6.52 1.80
N MET A 22 -2.70 5.66 2.80
CA MET A 22 -3.62 4.58 3.17
C MET A 22 -4.48 4.87 4.39
N ARG A 23 -4.04 5.77 5.29
CA ARG A 23 -4.82 6.13 6.48
C ARG A 23 -5.70 7.33 6.16
N LEU A 24 -7.00 7.06 6.00
CA LEU A 24 -8.00 8.09 5.75
C LEU A 24 -8.19 9.00 6.97
N PRO A 25 -8.85 10.16 6.83
CA PRO A 25 -9.15 11.04 7.97
C PRO A 25 -9.96 10.35 9.08
N SER A 26 -10.75 9.33 8.73
CA SER A 26 -11.51 8.48 9.66
C SER A 26 -10.67 7.36 10.31
N GLY A 27 -9.42 7.18 9.89
CA GLY A 27 -8.51 6.14 10.35
C GLY A 27 -8.20 5.08 9.30
N TRP A 28 -7.68 3.94 9.76
CA TRP A 28 -7.44 2.77 8.91
C TRP A 28 -8.75 2.11 8.52
N CYS A 29 -8.86 1.69 7.26
CA CYS A 29 -10.04 0.99 6.75
C CYS A 29 -10.17 -0.43 7.33
N SER A 30 -9.07 -1.02 7.78
CA SER A 30 -9.05 -2.29 8.50
C SER A 30 -7.93 -2.29 9.54
N ALA A 31 -8.22 -2.81 10.74
CA ALA A 31 -7.23 -2.99 11.81
C ALA A 31 -6.09 -3.96 11.42
N PHE A 32 -6.29 -4.76 10.36
CA PHE A 32 -5.27 -5.65 9.83
C PHE A 32 -4.19 -4.92 9.03
N GLN A 33 -4.50 -3.79 8.38
CA GLN A 33 -3.54 -3.04 7.57
C GLN A 33 -2.28 -2.62 8.36
N PRO A 34 -2.39 -1.92 9.51
CA PRO A 34 -1.20 -1.54 10.27
C PRO A 34 -0.43 -2.76 10.81
N HIS A 35 -1.13 -3.85 11.20
CA HIS A 35 -0.47 -5.09 11.64
C HIS A 35 0.34 -5.74 10.52
N PHE A 36 -0.26 -5.87 9.34
CA PHE A 36 0.40 -6.43 8.17
C PHE A 36 1.62 -5.61 7.77
N LEU A 37 1.50 -4.28 7.75
CA LEU A 37 2.62 -3.38 7.47
C LEU A 37 3.75 -3.50 8.50
N SER A 38 3.44 -3.53 9.81
CA SER A 38 4.45 -3.76 10.84
C SER A 38 5.20 -5.08 10.64
N LEU A 39 4.51 -6.15 10.22
CA LEU A 39 5.15 -7.42 9.90
C LEU A 39 6.07 -7.29 8.67
N ILE A 40 5.59 -6.72 7.58
CA ILE A 40 6.38 -6.56 6.34
C ILE A 40 7.65 -5.74 6.60
N PHE A 41 7.56 -4.65 7.34
CA PHE A 41 8.73 -3.81 7.66
C PHE A 41 9.72 -4.53 8.58
N ARG A 42 9.22 -5.30 9.54
CA ARG A 42 10.09 -6.11 10.41
C ARG A 42 10.81 -7.21 9.64
N GLU A 43 10.09 -7.96 8.80
CA GLU A 43 10.67 -9.12 8.10
C GLU A 43 11.54 -8.73 6.90
N LEU A 44 11.26 -7.61 6.22
CA LEU A 44 12.01 -7.21 5.02
C LEU A 44 13.07 -6.15 5.29
N LEU A 45 12.86 -5.25 6.26
CA LEU A 45 13.76 -4.13 6.53
C LEU A 45 14.41 -4.21 7.91
N GLU A 46 14.04 -5.17 8.75
CA GLU A 46 14.51 -5.32 10.13
C GLU A 46 14.21 -4.09 11.02
N VAL A 47 13.12 -3.38 10.73
CA VAL A 47 12.69 -2.19 11.48
C VAL A 47 11.31 -2.39 12.10
N GLU A 48 11.16 -2.01 13.36
CA GLU A 48 9.87 -1.95 14.03
C GLU A 48 9.23 -0.56 13.87
N ILE A 49 8.11 -0.50 13.14
CA ILE A 49 7.35 0.73 12.95
C ILE A 49 5.94 0.59 13.54
N ASN A 50 5.53 1.62 14.30
CA ASN A 50 4.17 1.76 14.78
C ASN A 50 3.33 2.61 13.82
N PHE A 51 2.64 1.93 12.90
CA PHE A 51 1.78 2.54 11.88
C PHE A 51 0.54 3.28 12.46
N GLU A 52 0.19 3.04 13.72
CA GLU A 52 -0.88 3.78 14.39
C GLU A 52 -0.42 5.17 14.83
N GLN A 53 0.86 5.33 15.14
CA GLN A 53 1.40 6.56 15.75
C GLN A 53 2.20 7.43 14.79
N ILE A 54 2.78 6.82 13.75
CA ILE A 54 3.56 7.57 12.77
C ILE A 54 2.69 8.60 12.03
N ARG A 55 3.27 9.77 11.77
CA ARG A 55 2.60 10.81 10.98
C ARG A 55 2.71 10.46 9.49
N GLY A 56 1.61 10.59 8.77
CA GLY A 56 1.60 10.41 7.32
C GLY A 56 2.28 11.56 6.59
N LEU A 57 3.03 11.25 5.53
CA LEU A 57 3.56 12.23 4.60
C LEU A 57 2.50 12.63 3.56
N SER A 58 2.60 13.84 3.04
CA SER A 58 1.92 14.23 1.81
C SER A 58 2.61 13.62 0.59
N VAL A 59 1.87 13.49 -0.51
CA VAL A 59 2.41 13.01 -1.78
C VAL A 59 3.53 13.92 -2.32
N ALA A 60 3.45 15.23 -2.04
CA ALA A 60 4.48 16.19 -2.41
C ALA A 60 5.79 15.96 -1.63
N GLU A 61 5.71 15.72 -0.32
CA GLU A 61 6.87 15.38 0.51
C GLU A 61 7.48 14.05 0.04
N ALA A 62 6.66 13.04 -0.22
CA ALA A 62 7.11 11.75 -0.73
C ALA A 62 7.84 11.91 -2.08
N GLY A 63 7.35 12.74 -3.00
CA GLY A 63 8.00 12.99 -4.29
C GLY A 63 9.39 13.61 -4.18
N VAL A 64 9.66 14.39 -3.12
CA VAL A 64 10.97 14.97 -2.82
C VAL A 64 11.89 13.92 -2.19
N ILE A 65 11.37 13.09 -1.27
CA ILE A 65 12.13 12.07 -0.53
C ILE A 65 12.55 10.91 -1.43
N PHE A 66 11.68 10.50 -2.35
CA PHE A 66 11.91 9.41 -3.30
C PHE A 66 12.11 9.98 -4.70
N PRO A 67 13.29 10.52 -5.06
CA PRO A 67 13.53 11.08 -6.38
C PRO A 67 13.66 10.01 -7.47
N ASP A 68 14.01 8.78 -7.10
CA ASP A 68 14.20 7.66 -8.03
C ASP A 68 12.84 7.08 -8.47
N PRO A 69 12.56 7.01 -9.79
CA PRO A 69 11.35 6.37 -10.32
C PRO A 69 11.14 4.94 -9.82
N LEU A 70 12.21 4.15 -9.60
CA LEU A 70 12.09 2.77 -9.13
C LEU A 70 11.62 2.72 -7.67
N GLN A 71 12.10 3.63 -6.81
CA GLN A 71 11.62 3.74 -5.43
C GLN A 71 10.14 4.13 -5.38
N ARG A 72 9.71 5.05 -6.27
CA ARG A 72 8.30 5.43 -6.39
C ARG A 72 7.43 4.26 -6.84
N GLN A 73 7.92 3.46 -7.78
CA GLN A 73 7.22 2.25 -8.22
C GLN A 73 7.05 1.26 -7.06
N GLU A 74 8.11 0.97 -6.30
CA GLU A 74 8.04 0.09 -5.13
C GLU A 74 7.09 0.59 -4.05
N LEU A 75 7.07 1.91 -3.80
CA LEU A 75 6.09 2.52 -2.89
C LEU A 75 4.66 2.24 -3.38
N ILE A 76 4.35 2.51 -4.65
CA ILE A 76 3.01 2.28 -5.19
C ILE A 76 2.62 0.79 -5.15
N GLU A 77 3.55 -0.13 -5.41
CA GLU A 77 3.32 -1.57 -5.26
C GLU A 77 2.94 -1.93 -3.81
N LEU A 78 3.62 -1.35 -2.82
CA LEU A 78 3.30 -1.50 -1.39
C LEU A 78 1.93 -0.90 -1.03
N LEU A 79 1.55 0.23 -1.62
CA LEU A 79 0.21 0.81 -1.44
C LEU A 79 -0.87 -0.13 -1.97
N VAL A 80 -0.70 -0.69 -3.17
CA VAL A 80 -1.67 -1.60 -3.79
C VAL A 80 -1.82 -2.88 -2.96
N LEU A 81 -0.70 -3.46 -2.51
CA LEU A 81 -0.70 -4.62 -1.62
C LEU A 81 -1.53 -4.33 -0.35
N THR A 82 -1.34 -3.15 0.24
CA THR A 82 -2.03 -2.70 1.45
C THR A 82 -3.52 -2.43 1.22
N GLU A 83 -3.88 -1.93 0.03
CA GLU A 83 -5.26 -1.68 -0.39
C GLU A 83 -6.02 -3.00 -0.56
N MET A 84 -5.38 -3.99 -1.20
CA MET A 84 -5.94 -5.32 -1.45
C MET A 84 -6.33 -6.07 -0.16
N MET A 85 -5.84 -5.65 1.01
CA MET A 85 -6.21 -6.22 2.31
C MET A 85 -7.60 -5.76 2.80
N VAL A 86 -8.20 -4.76 2.17
CA VAL A 86 -9.49 -4.18 2.57
C VAL A 86 -10.61 -4.71 1.67
N ASN A 87 -11.71 -5.15 2.29
CA ASN A 87 -12.86 -5.66 1.55
C ASN A 87 -14.20 -5.20 2.15
N PRO A 88 -15.08 -4.54 1.37
CA PRO A 88 -14.81 -3.97 0.04
C PRO A 88 -13.79 -2.82 0.11
N ILE A 89 -13.05 -2.57 -0.98
CA ILE A 89 -12.14 -1.41 -1.05
C ILE A 89 -13.01 -0.15 -1.06
N PRO A 90 -12.83 0.79 -0.12
CA PRO A 90 -13.57 2.04 -0.12
C PRO A 90 -13.15 2.93 -1.29
N ALA A 91 -14.11 3.56 -1.97
CA ALA A 91 -13.84 4.46 -3.10
C ALA A 91 -12.97 5.69 -2.73
N GLU A 92 -12.89 6.04 -1.44
CA GLU A 92 -11.97 7.08 -0.97
C GLU A 92 -10.51 6.58 -0.95
N LEU A 93 -10.29 5.34 -0.52
CA LEU A 93 -8.96 4.72 -0.51
C LEU A 93 -8.43 4.52 -1.94
N GLU A 94 -9.30 4.06 -2.84
CA GLU A 94 -8.99 3.88 -4.25
C GLU A 94 -8.54 5.19 -4.92
N ARG A 95 -9.31 6.27 -4.72
CA ARG A 95 -8.97 7.61 -5.21
C ARG A 95 -7.68 8.15 -4.60
N SER A 96 -7.42 7.84 -3.32
CA SER A 96 -6.16 8.22 -2.67
C SER A 96 -4.98 7.57 -3.40
N LEU A 97 -5.04 6.26 -3.63
CA LEU A 97 -3.96 5.54 -4.31
C LEU A 97 -3.76 6.01 -5.75
N GLU A 98 -4.84 6.26 -6.49
CA GLU A 98 -4.78 6.80 -7.86
C GLU A 98 -4.12 8.18 -7.89
N HIS A 99 -4.50 9.06 -6.97
CA HIS A 99 -3.88 10.38 -6.82
C HIS A 99 -2.38 10.26 -6.54
N TRP A 100 -1.97 9.35 -5.66
CA TRP A 100 -0.56 9.11 -5.35
C TRP A 100 0.22 8.59 -6.57
N ALA A 101 -0.34 7.62 -7.30
CA ALA A 101 0.28 7.07 -8.50
C ALA A 101 0.47 8.14 -9.60
N GLU A 102 -0.55 8.98 -9.82
CA GLU A 102 -0.48 10.08 -10.79
C GLU A 102 0.58 11.13 -10.40
N GLN A 103 0.56 11.60 -9.14
CA GLN A 103 1.50 12.62 -8.68
C GLN A 103 2.95 12.14 -8.63
N LEU A 104 3.17 10.85 -8.38
CA LEU A 104 4.51 10.25 -8.40
C LEU A 104 4.94 9.81 -9.81
N ASN A 105 4.10 10.03 -10.83
CA ASN A 105 4.32 9.67 -12.23
C ASN A 105 4.59 8.16 -12.41
N VAL A 106 3.85 7.33 -11.67
CA VAL A 106 3.90 5.87 -11.74
C VAL A 106 2.69 5.37 -12.52
N HIS A 107 2.93 4.97 -13.76
CA HIS A 107 1.91 4.45 -14.67
C HIS A 107 2.18 2.99 -14.99
N ASP A 108 2.08 2.13 -13.98
CA ASP A 108 2.30 0.70 -14.18
C ASP A 108 0.97 -0.04 -14.42
N ARG A 109 0.85 -0.67 -15.59
CA ARG A 109 -0.28 -1.53 -15.94
C ARG A 109 -0.40 -2.75 -15.02
N SER A 110 0.70 -3.15 -14.38
CA SER A 110 0.71 -4.23 -13.39
C SER A 110 -0.19 -3.93 -12.18
N LEU A 111 -0.37 -2.66 -11.83
CA LEU A 111 -1.18 -2.22 -10.68
C LEU A 111 -2.67 -2.41 -10.95
N VAL A 112 -3.13 -2.10 -12.17
CA VAL A 112 -4.50 -2.37 -12.61
C VAL A 112 -4.77 -3.87 -12.62
N LEU A 113 -3.81 -4.65 -13.16
CA LEU A 113 -3.90 -6.11 -13.20
C LEU A 113 -3.93 -6.73 -11.79
N ALA A 114 -3.16 -6.18 -10.84
CA ALA A 114 -3.16 -6.66 -9.45
C ALA A 114 -4.53 -6.48 -8.78
N ARG A 115 -5.17 -5.31 -8.97
CA ARG A 115 -6.54 -5.04 -8.49
C ARG A 115 -7.57 -5.96 -9.12
N ASP A 116 -7.47 -6.18 -10.43
CA ASP A 116 -8.38 -7.07 -11.18
C ASP A 116 -8.26 -8.52 -10.70
N VAL A 117 -7.03 -9.02 -10.55
CA VAL A 117 -6.76 -10.37 -10.04
C VAL A 117 -7.25 -10.53 -8.60
N ALA A 118 -7.02 -9.55 -7.73
CA ALA A 118 -7.53 -9.58 -6.35
C ALA A 118 -9.05 -9.70 -6.31
N THR A 119 -9.73 -8.92 -7.15
CA THR A 119 -11.19 -8.90 -7.25
C THR A 119 -11.74 -10.23 -7.79
N GLN A 120 -11.10 -10.78 -8.83
CA GLN A 120 -11.53 -12.01 -9.47
C GLN A 120 -11.23 -13.26 -8.64
N ALA A 121 -10.04 -13.35 -8.04
CA ALA A 121 -9.69 -14.43 -7.11
C ALA A 121 -10.63 -14.45 -5.90
N ARG A 122 -11.06 -13.28 -5.42
CA ARG A 122 -12.06 -13.16 -4.35
C ARG A 122 -13.44 -13.68 -4.78
N ALA A 123 -13.91 -13.31 -5.96
CA ALA A 123 -15.19 -13.81 -6.49
C ALA A 123 -15.17 -15.34 -6.63
N GLN A 124 -14.04 -15.88 -7.07
CA GLN A 124 -13.83 -17.32 -7.17
C GLN A 124 -13.84 -18.00 -5.79
N ALA A 125 -13.12 -17.45 -4.80
CA ALA A 125 -13.11 -18.00 -3.44
C ALA A 125 -14.49 -18.00 -2.78
N GLN A 126 -15.31 -16.95 -3.01
CA GLN A 126 -16.70 -16.92 -2.54
C GLN A 126 -17.54 -18.00 -3.23
N SER A 127 -17.43 -18.13 -4.55
CA SER A 127 -18.11 -19.17 -5.34
C SER A 127 -17.75 -20.58 -4.84
N ASP A 128 -16.47 -20.83 -4.55
CA ASP A 128 -16.01 -22.12 -4.05
C ASP A 128 -16.49 -22.40 -2.62
N PHE A 129 -16.54 -21.40 -1.74
CA PHE A 129 -17.16 -21.55 -0.42
C PHE A 129 -18.64 -21.95 -0.52
N TYR A 130 -19.42 -21.30 -1.39
CA TYR A 130 -20.83 -21.64 -1.62
C TYR A 130 -21.04 -22.98 -2.34
N ARG A 131 -20.01 -23.59 -2.92
CA ARG A 131 -20.07 -24.94 -3.50
C ARG A 131 -19.72 -26.04 -2.50
N LEU A 132 -19.03 -25.70 -1.41
CA LEU A 132 -18.63 -26.63 -0.36
C LEU A 132 -19.69 -26.81 0.75
N PHE A 133 -20.76 -26.00 0.72
CA PHE A 133 -21.94 -26.08 1.58
C PHE A 133 -23.22 -26.11 0.74
#